data_AF-A0A4Z1IAS1-F1
#
_entry.id   AF-A0A4Z1IAS1-F1
#
_cell.length_a   1.000
_cell.length_b   1.000
_cell.length_c   1.000
_cell.angle_alpha   90.00
_cell.angle_beta   90.00
_cell.angle_gamma   90.00
#
_symmetry.space_group_name_H-M   'P 1'
#
loop_
_entity.id
_entity.type
_entity.pdbx_description
1 polymer ?
#
loop_
_entity_poly.entity_id
_entity_poly.type
_entity_poly.pdbx_seq_one_letter_code
_entity_poly.pdbx_strand_id
1 'polypeptide(L)'
;MAPPFPPAPAPEPMLFRHRQLAPTANVRVSPICLGAMNFGDVDKARLGECNKETSFEILDTFKGLGGNFIDTANGYQAGQSETWLGE
;
A
#
# COMPACT_ATOMS: atom_id res chain seq x y z
N MET A 1 -5.73 -43.34 8.94
CA MET A 1 -5.47 -42.65 10.22
C MET A 1 -5.36 -41.17 9.88
N ALA A 2 -6.23 -40.30 10.43
CA ALA A 2 -6.12 -38.86 10.20
C ALA A 2 -4.89 -38.31 10.93
N PRO A 3 -4.21 -37.26 10.41
CA PRO A 3 -3.08 -36.65 11.11
C PRO A 3 -3.51 -36.12 12.49
N PRO A 4 -2.63 -36.20 13.51
CA PRO A 4 -2.96 -35.85 14.89
C PRO A 4 -3.16 -34.35 15.14
N PHE A 5 -2.88 -33.49 14.15
CA PHE A 5 -3.01 -32.04 14.25
C PHE A 5 -3.68 -31.47 12.99
N PRO A 6 -4.43 -30.36 13.12
CA PRO A 6 -4.92 -29.62 11.97
C PRO A 6 -3.76 -29.13 11.10
N PRO A 7 -3.97 -28.95 9.78
CA PRO A 7 -2.97 -28.35 8.91
C PRO A 7 -2.57 -26.97 9.43
N ALA A 8 -1.30 -26.60 9.19
CA ALA A 8 -0.82 -25.27 9.55
C ALA A 8 -1.69 -24.18 8.88
N PRO A 9 -1.94 -23.06 9.56
CA PRO A 9 -2.66 -21.94 8.96
C PRO A 9 -1.92 -21.45 7.71
N ALA A 10 -2.67 -20.83 6.80
CA ALA A 10 -2.08 -20.21 5.62
C ALA A 10 -0.99 -19.20 6.05
N PRO A 11 0.14 -19.11 5.33
CA PRO A 11 1.17 -18.15 5.66
C PRO A 11 0.62 -16.73 5.56
N GLU A 12 0.99 -15.86 6.49
CA GLU A 12 0.66 -14.45 6.41
C GLU A 12 1.22 -13.84 5.11
N PRO A 13 0.51 -12.89 4.48
CA PRO A 13 1.04 -12.16 3.34
C PRO A 13 2.41 -11.54 3.62
N MET A 14 3.27 -11.50 2.61
CA MET A 14 4.66 -11.08 2.77
C MET A 14 4.82 -9.62 3.25
N LEU A 15 3.80 -8.75 3.08
CA LEU A 15 3.90 -7.36 3.53
C LEU A 15 3.81 -7.22 5.06
N PHE A 16 3.28 -8.21 5.79
CA PHE A 16 3.30 -8.23 7.26
C PHE A 16 4.71 -8.34 7.85
N ARG A 17 5.72 -8.74 7.06
CA ARG A 17 7.12 -8.81 7.48
C ARG A 17 7.78 -7.43 7.45
N HIS A 18 7.41 -6.57 8.40
CA HIS A 18 7.92 -5.20 8.46
C HIS A 18 9.44 -5.14 8.71
N ARG A 19 10.10 -4.22 8.04
CA ARG A 19 11.54 -3.94 8.10
C ARG A 19 11.80 -2.59 8.76
N GLN A 20 12.93 -2.46 9.44
CA GLN A 20 13.35 -1.20 10.04
C GLN A 20 13.69 -0.18 8.95
N LEU A 21 12.97 0.95 8.92
CA LEU A 21 13.24 2.06 8.00
C LEU A 21 14.27 3.04 8.59
N ALA A 22 14.09 3.40 9.87
CA ALA A 22 14.90 4.40 10.54
C ALA A 22 15.46 3.83 11.87
N PRO A 23 16.77 3.54 11.95
CA PRO A 23 17.38 2.92 13.12
C PRO A 23 17.17 3.66 14.44
N THR A 24 17.16 5.00 14.38
CA THR A 24 17.06 5.87 15.54
C THR A 24 15.63 6.24 15.92
N ALA A 25 14.64 5.99 15.04
CA ALA A 25 13.25 6.40 15.24
C ALA A 25 12.29 5.22 15.45
N ASN A 26 12.79 3.98 15.49
CA ASN A 26 12.00 2.74 15.61
C ASN A 26 10.84 2.64 14.59
N VAL A 27 11.02 3.25 13.41
CA VAL A 27 10.02 3.19 12.33
C VAL A 27 10.18 1.86 11.60
N ARG A 28 9.08 1.12 11.47
CA ARG A 28 9.02 -0.16 10.75
C ARG A 28 7.98 -0.10 9.64
N VAL A 29 8.37 -0.54 8.45
CA VAL A 29 7.56 -0.45 7.24
C VAL A 29 7.44 -1.78 6.52
N SER A 30 6.39 -1.98 5.73
CA SER A 30 6.27 -3.09 4.80
C SER A 30 7.48 -3.15 3.87
N PRO A 31 7.89 -4.35 3.43
CA PRO A 31 9.06 -4.52 2.57
C PRO A 31 8.91 -3.88 1.19
N ILE A 32 7.68 -3.47 0.83
CA ILE A 32 7.34 -2.72 -0.38
C ILE A 32 6.60 -1.44 0.04
N CYS A 33 6.94 -0.33 -0.60
CA CYS A 33 6.26 0.96 -0.51
C CYS A 33 5.25 1.10 -1.65
N LEU A 34 4.02 1.53 -1.36
CA LEU A 34 3.02 1.84 -2.37
C LEU A 34 3.18 3.29 -2.84
N GLY A 35 3.66 3.48 -4.07
CA GLY A 35 3.71 4.81 -4.69
C GLY A 35 2.34 5.23 -5.21
N ALA A 36 1.89 6.43 -4.82
CA ALA A 36 0.58 6.99 -5.16
C ALA A 36 0.65 8.08 -6.26
N MET A 37 1.73 8.13 -7.05
CA MET A 37 1.93 9.16 -8.09
C MET A 37 0.78 9.23 -9.10
N ASN A 38 0.18 8.08 -9.44
CA ASN A 38 -0.91 8.00 -10.40
C ASN A 38 -2.29 8.22 -9.77
N PHE A 39 -2.42 8.32 -8.45
CA PHE A 39 -3.72 8.53 -7.78
C PHE A 39 -4.21 9.95 -8.04
N GLY A 40 -5.09 10.08 -9.02
CA GLY A 40 -5.62 11.35 -9.50
C GLY A 40 -5.98 11.30 -10.99
N ASP A 41 -6.64 12.34 -11.45
CA ASP A 41 -7.22 12.42 -12.80
C ASP A 41 -6.57 13.50 -13.68
N VAL A 42 -5.52 14.19 -13.20
CA VAL A 42 -4.92 15.36 -13.88
C VAL A 42 -4.09 14.96 -15.10
N ASP A 43 -3.26 13.93 -14.99
CA ASP A 43 -2.28 13.54 -16.01
C ASP A 43 -2.51 12.11 -16.54
N LYS A 44 -3.73 11.82 -16.96
CA LYS A 44 -4.13 10.50 -17.49
C LYS A 44 -3.34 10.09 -18.73
N ALA A 45 -2.95 11.07 -19.56
CA ALA A 45 -2.22 10.82 -20.79
C ALA A 45 -0.81 10.27 -20.54
N ARG A 46 -0.13 10.72 -19.47
CA ARG A 46 1.22 10.26 -19.14
C ARG A 46 1.25 9.14 -18.10
N LEU A 47 0.40 9.21 -17.08
CA LEU A 47 0.41 8.29 -15.94
C LEU A 47 -0.59 7.15 -16.06
N GLY A 48 -1.46 7.19 -17.06
CA GLY A 48 -2.60 6.29 -17.17
C GLY A 48 -3.76 6.72 -16.27
N GLU A 49 -4.88 6.03 -16.41
CA GLU A 49 -6.06 6.27 -15.58
C GLU A 49 -5.98 5.47 -14.28
N CYS A 50 -6.12 6.16 -13.15
CA CYS A 50 -6.35 5.58 -11.85
C CYS A 50 -7.34 6.47 -11.11
N ASN A 51 -8.62 6.19 -11.33
CA ASN A 51 -9.69 6.97 -10.71
C ASN A 51 -9.72 6.72 -9.19
N LYS A 52 -10.56 7.50 -8.50
CA LYS A 52 -10.65 7.44 -7.04
C LYS A 52 -11.08 6.05 -6.54
N GLU A 53 -12.10 5.45 -7.13
CA GLU A 53 -12.59 4.13 -6.72
C GLU A 53 -11.50 3.06 -6.79
N THR A 54 -10.77 3.00 -7.91
CA THR A 54 -9.63 2.10 -8.08
C THR A 54 -8.48 2.41 -7.11
N SER A 55 -8.22 3.70 -6.84
CA SER A 55 -7.20 4.09 -5.87
C SER A 55 -7.52 3.56 -4.47
N PHE A 56 -8.78 3.64 -4.05
CA PHE A 56 -9.25 3.10 -2.76
C PHE A 56 -9.21 1.57 -2.73
N GLU A 57 -9.58 0.89 -3.81
CA GLU A 57 -9.46 -0.58 -3.91
C GLU A 57 -8.00 -1.04 -3.78
N ILE A 58 -7.07 -0.31 -4.40
CA ILE A 58 -5.62 -0.56 -4.26
C ILE A 58 -5.17 -0.34 -2.81
N LEU A 59 -5.63 0.74 -2.18
CA LEU A 59 -5.30 1.06 -0.77
C LEU A 59 -5.81 -0.02 0.19
N ASP A 60 -7.06 -0.44 0.03
CA ASP A 60 -7.69 -1.49 0.84
C ASP A 60 -6.96 -2.83 0.67
N THR A 61 -6.62 -3.17 -0.58
CA THR A 61 -5.85 -4.39 -0.89
C THR A 61 -4.46 -4.33 -0.25
N PHE A 62 -3.73 -3.23 -0.44
CA PHE A 62 -2.40 -3.05 0.12
C PHE A 62 -2.42 -3.14 1.64
N LYS A 63 -3.41 -2.50 2.28
CA LYS A 63 -3.60 -2.54 3.73
C LYS A 63 -3.97 -3.94 4.22
N GLY A 64 -4.90 -4.62 3.54
CA GLY A 64 -5.35 -5.97 3.87
C GLY A 64 -4.23 -7.02 3.76
N LEU A 65 -3.25 -6.79 2.88
CA LEU A 65 -2.04 -7.61 2.78
C LEU A 65 -0.95 -7.24 3.80
N GLY A 66 -1.16 -6.25 4.67
CA GLY A 66 -0.20 -5.84 5.72
C GLY A 66 0.69 -4.66 5.34
N GLY A 67 0.41 -3.98 4.23
CA GLY A 67 1.08 -2.76 3.80
C GLY A 67 0.87 -1.61 4.78
N ASN A 68 1.92 -0.82 5.03
CA ASN A 68 1.86 0.34 5.92
C ASN A 68 2.73 1.53 5.46
N PHE A 69 3.26 1.48 4.24
CA PHE A 69 4.19 2.47 3.72
C PHE A 69 3.72 2.96 2.36
N ILE A 70 3.33 4.24 2.31
CA ILE A 70 2.76 4.89 1.13
C ILE A 70 3.64 6.11 0.81
N ASP A 71 3.99 6.27 -0.46
CA ASP A 71 4.73 7.43 -0.99
C ASP A 71 3.76 8.33 -1.78
N THR A 72 3.75 9.62 -1.46
CA THR A 72 2.97 10.65 -2.14
C THR A 72 3.74 11.98 -2.14
N ALA A 73 3.26 12.97 -2.90
CA ALA A 73 3.83 14.30 -2.95
C ALA A 73 2.82 15.34 -3.44
N ASN A 74 3.00 16.59 -3.01
CA ASN A 74 2.22 17.75 -3.45
C ASN A 74 2.11 17.94 -4.97
N GLY A 75 3.11 17.51 -5.74
CA GLY A 75 3.12 17.58 -7.20
C GLY A 75 2.37 16.44 -7.88
N TYR A 76 2.09 15.34 -7.18
CA TYR A 76 1.43 14.17 -7.76
C TYR A 76 -0.03 14.50 -8.06
N GLN A 77 -0.38 14.45 -9.35
CA GLN A 77 -1.71 14.78 -9.86
C GLN A 77 -2.18 16.16 -9.36
N ALA A 78 -1.27 17.14 -9.33
CA ALA A 78 -1.51 18.50 -8.83
C ALA A 78 -2.11 18.54 -7.39
N GLY A 79 -1.65 17.66 -6.51
CA GLY A 79 -2.06 17.58 -5.11
C GLY A 79 -3.29 16.68 -4.87
N GLN A 80 -3.87 16.09 -5.92
CA GLN A 80 -4.98 15.15 -5.76
C GLN A 80 -4.55 13.88 -5.04
N SER A 81 -3.33 13.38 -5.25
CA SER A 81 -2.84 12.17 -4.58
C SER A 81 -2.88 12.31 -3.06
N GLU A 82 -2.36 13.43 -2.52
CA GLU A 82 -2.41 13.72 -1.08
C GLU A 82 -3.85 13.95 -0.60
N THR A 83 -4.68 14.60 -1.42
CA THR A 83 -6.10 14.85 -1.09
C THR A 83 -6.86 13.53 -0.93
N TRP A 84 -6.72 12.61 -1.88
CA TRP A 84 -7.43 11.32 -1.87
C TRP A 84 -6.92 10.40 -0.75
N LEU A 85 -5.62 10.42 -0.44
CA LEU A 85 -5.06 9.66 0.67
C LEU A 85 -5.52 10.18 2.04
N GLY A 86 -5.91 11.45 2.14
CA GLY A 86 -6.34 12.09 3.38
C GLY A 86 -7.82 11.89 3.74
N GLU A 87 -8.58 11.26 2.86
CA GLU A 87 -10.01 10.92 3.05
C GLU A 87 -10.19 9.56 3.74
#